data_AF-A0A2R2MQE3-F1
#
_entry.id   AF-A0A2R2MQE3-F1
#
_cell.length_a   1.000
_cell.length_b   1.000
_cell.length_c   1.000
_cell.angle_alpha   90.00
_cell.angle_beta   90.00
_cell.angle_gamma   90.00
#
_symmetry.space_group_name_H-M   'P 1'
#
loop_
_entity.id
_entity.type
_entity.pdbx_description
1 polymer ?
#
loop_
_entity_poly.entity_id
_entity_poly.type
_entity_poly.pdbx_seq_one_letter_code
_entity_poly.pdbx_strand_id
1 'polypeptide(L)'
;MKLFLAALVCFSALVQIQALRWSAWFDRDNPSGSGDWETLADQNKIRAVCPLSSPIAAECRVRGSSAIFTMTSGSAPNVLAHRCSPSVGLVCKNSDQRGSMCSDYEIRYLCPSPLSVWSRWFDRDDASGTGDWENLSEQLKLGAVCPFGAKPLGAECRERGTNNVFTEFSGNPPDKLRMRCTSAGLICRNSDQPGGRMCRDYEIRYSCPANSAGPRPVGPIGGGPNNNFGPVPI
;
A
#
# COMPACT_ATOMS: atom_id res chain seq x y z
N MET A 1 -4.50 -51.32 -21.50
CA MET A 1 -4.84 -49.90 -21.72
C MET A 1 -4.47 -49.13 -20.45
N LYS A 2 -3.39 -48.33 -20.50
CA LYS A 2 -2.95 -47.49 -19.38
C LYS A 2 -3.79 -46.21 -19.40
N LEU A 3 -4.61 -45.98 -18.37
CA LEU A 3 -5.23 -44.68 -18.15
C LEU A 3 -4.16 -43.73 -17.60
N PHE A 4 -3.80 -42.73 -18.39
CA PHE A 4 -3.09 -41.56 -17.89
C PHE A 4 -4.14 -40.61 -17.29
N LEU A 5 -4.29 -40.60 -15.97
CA LEU A 5 -4.89 -39.46 -15.30
C LEU A 5 -3.82 -38.36 -15.25
N ALA A 6 -3.96 -37.36 -16.11
CA ALA A 6 -3.23 -36.11 -15.96
C ALA A 6 -3.75 -35.42 -14.69
N ALA A 7 -2.91 -35.37 -13.65
CA ALA A 7 -3.18 -34.55 -12.48
C ALA A 7 -3.24 -33.08 -12.92
N LEU A 8 -4.41 -32.45 -12.77
CA LEU A 8 -4.52 -31.00 -12.80
C LEU A 8 -3.70 -30.48 -11.61
N VAL A 9 -2.47 -30.04 -11.88
CA VAL A 9 -1.74 -29.17 -10.97
C VAL A 9 -2.48 -27.85 -11.01
N CYS A 10 -3.40 -27.66 -10.07
CA CYS A 10 -3.97 -26.37 -9.78
C CYS A 10 -2.81 -25.51 -9.25
N PHE A 11 -2.13 -24.79 -10.14
CA PHE A 11 -1.35 -23.63 -9.77
C PHE A 11 -2.35 -22.61 -9.22
N SER A 12 -2.71 -22.74 -7.95
CA SER A 12 -3.23 -21.62 -7.17
C SER A 12 -2.06 -20.66 -6.96
N ALA A 13 -1.65 -19.98 -8.04
CA ALA A 13 -1.20 -18.62 -7.87
C ALA A 13 -2.33 -17.95 -7.11
N LEU A 14 -2.07 -17.61 -5.84
CA LEU A 14 -2.94 -16.76 -5.05
C LEU A 14 -3.19 -15.53 -5.93
N VAL A 15 -4.33 -15.50 -6.62
CA VAL A 15 -4.85 -14.29 -7.23
C VAL A 15 -5.27 -13.45 -6.04
N GLN A 16 -4.27 -12.82 -5.42
CA GLN A 16 -4.48 -11.80 -4.44
C GLN A 16 -5.28 -10.76 -5.18
N ILE A 17 -6.57 -10.61 -4.85
CA ILE A 17 -7.44 -9.67 -5.55
C ILE A 17 -6.77 -8.31 -5.39
N GLN A 18 -6.31 -7.74 -6.50
CA GLN A 18 -5.62 -6.46 -6.52
C GLN A 18 -6.65 -5.37 -6.86
N ALA A 19 -6.76 -4.35 -6.02
CA ALA A 19 -7.37 -3.09 -6.41
C ALA A 19 -6.39 -2.29 -7.28
N LEU A 20 -6.93 -1.58 -8.26
CA LEU A 20 -6.17 -0.63 -9.07
C LEU A 20 -6.42 0.78 -8.55
N ARG A 21 -5.35 1.51 -8.27
CA ARG A 21 -5.44 2.89 -7.77
C ARG A 21 -4.46 3.80 -8.48
N TRP A 22 -4.99 4.94 -8.94
CA TRP A 22 -4.15 6.03 -9.41
C TRP A 22 -3.41 6.67 -8.23
N SER A 23 -2.11 6.87 -8.41
CA SER A 23 -1.30 7.69 -7.53
C SER A 23 -1.75 9.16 -7.56
N ALA A 24 -1.22 9.96 -6.64
CA ALA A 24 -1.17 11.40 -6.86
C ALA A 24 -0.33 11.72 -8.11
N TRP A 25 -0.49 12.92 -8.64
CA TRP A 25 0.42 13.45 -9.64
C TRP A 25 1.81 13.70 -9.03
N PHE A 26 2.81 13.48 -9.85
CA PHE A 26 4.23 13.66 -9.59
C PHE A 26 4.76 14.66 -10.60
N ASP A 27 5.53 15.61 -10.10
CA ASP A 27 6.11 16.76 -10.79
C ASP A 27 7.43 16.97 -10.04
N ARG A 28 8.46 16.25 -10.48
CA ARG A 28 9.75 16.16 -9.81
C ARG A 28 10.76 17.08 -10.47
N ASP A 29 10.69 17.23 -11.78
CA ASP A 29 11.58 18.06 -12.57
C ASP A 29 10.80 19.22 -13.18
N ASN A 30 11.49 20.34 -13.42
CA ASN A 30 10.91 21.48 -14.12
C ASN A 30 11.59 21.56 -15.50
N PRO A 31 10.98 22.22 -16.51
CA PRO A 31 11.47 22.24 -17.90
C PRO A 31 12.75 23.08 -18.15
N SER A 32 13.71 23.03 -17.23
CA SER A 32 14.97 23.75 -17.22
C SER A 32 16.13 22.89 -17.74
N GLY A 33 17.24 23.52 -18.13
CA GLY A 33 18.42 22.78 -18.60
C GLY A 33 18.15 21.90 -19.82
N SER A 34 18.20 20.57 -19.64
CA SER A 34 18.09 19.58 -20.73
C SER A 34 16.65 19.25 -21.14
N GLY A 35 15.64 19.66 -20.38
CA GLY A 35 14.24 19.38 -20.66
C GLY A 35 13.45 19.14 -19.39
N ASP A 36 12.49 18.23 -19.45
CA ASP A 36 11.65 17.84 -18.33
C ASP A 36 11.60 16.31 -18.19
N TRP A 37 11.95 15.80 -17.01
CA TRP A 37 12.29 14.40 -16.73
C TRP A 37 11.48 13.80 -15.58
N GLU A 38 10.23 13.49 -15.88
CA GLU A 38 9.30 12.75 -15.01
C GLU A 38 9.53 11.23 -15.07
N THR A 39 10.76 10.78 -14.76
CA THR A 39 11.12 9.36 -14.83
C THR A 39 10.71 8.58 -13.58
N LEU A 40 10.25 7.34 -13.76
CA LEU A 40 9.84 6.47 -12.65
C LEU A 40 11.02 6.19 -11.69
N ALA A 41 12.21 5.96 -12.26
CA ALA A 41 13.41 5.64 -11.50
C ALA A 41 13.79 6.80 -10.56
N ASP A 42 13.71 8.03 -11.06
CA ASP A 42 14.02 9.20 -10.27
C ASP A 42 12.94 9.52 -9.25
N GLN A 43 11.67 9.37 -9.63
CA GLN A 43 10.58 9.57 -8.71
C GLN A 43 10.69 8.63 -7.49
N ASN A 44 11.06 7.37 -7.72
CA ASN A 44 11.27 6.39 -6.65
C ASN A 44 12.46 6.70 -5.73
N LYS A 45 13.43 7.53 -6.14
CA LYS A 45 14.51 7.99 -5.25
C LYS A 45 14.01 8.92 -4.14
N ILE A 46 12.90 9.64 -4.40
CA ILE A 46 12.32 10.61 -3.47
C ILE A 46 11.13 9.97 -2.72
N ARG A 47 10.23 9.33 -3.46
CA ARG A 47 9.01 8.73 -2.92
C ARG A 47 8.59 7.53 -3.77
N ALA A 48 8.43 6.38 -3.12
CA ALA A 48 7.93 5.17 -3.77
C ALA A 48 6.58 5.43 -4.47
N VAL A 49 6.54 5.18 -5.79
CA VAL A 49 5.35 5.40 -6.64
C VAL A 49 4.31 4.31 -6.42
N CYS A 50 4.73 3.05 -6.54
CA CYS A 50 3.94 1.86 -6.22
C CYS A 50 4.73 1.03 -5.18
N PRO A 51 4.49 1.21 -3.87
CA PRO A 51 5.35 0.59 -2.84
C PRO A 51 5.28 -0.94 -2.76
N LEU A 52 4.19 -1.54 -3.27
CA LEU A 52 3.90 -2.96 -3.15
C LEU A 52 3.92 -3.69 -4.50
N SER A 53 4.23 -2.99 -5.60
CA SER A 53 4.07 -3.49 -6.96
C SER A 53 4.77 -2.59 -7.98
N SER A 54 4.70 -2.95 -9.27
CA SER A 54 5.10 -2.06 -10.37
C SER A 54 3.87 -1.37 -10.99
N PRO A 55 4.00 -0.13 -11.49
CA PRO A 55 2.94 0.51 -12.25
C PRO A 55 2.53 -0.30 -13.48
N ILE A 56 1.24 -0.33 -13.79
CA ILE A 56 0.71 -1.00 -14.99
C ILE A 56 0.22 -0.03 -16.06
N ALA A 57 -0.06 1.22 -15.68
CA ALA A 57 -0.41 2.29 -16.60
C ALA A 57 0.12 3.62 -16.06
N ALA A 58 0.23 4.60 -16.95
CA ALA A 58 0.58 5.97 -16.61
C ALA A 58 -0.25 6.95 -17.42
N GLU A 59 -0.53 8.09 -16.80
CA GLU A 59 -1.14 9.26 -17.42
C GLU A 59 -0.22 10.44 -17.19
N CYS A 60 -0.05 11.30 -18.20
CA CYS A 60 0.62 12.57 -18.04
C CYS A 60 -0.28 13.72 -18.48
N ARG A 61 0.10 14.92 -18.06
CA ARG A 61 -0.48 16.18 -18.51
C ARG A 61 0.55 17.28 -18.33
N VAL A 62 0.35 18.40 -19.03
CA VAL A 62 1.04 19.64 -18.67
C VAL A 62 0.50 20.07 -17.31
N ARG A 63 1.39 20.48 -16.40
CA ARG A 63 1.04 20.89 -15.05
C ARG A 63 -0.06 21.94 -15.05
N GLY A 64 -1.11 21.70 -14.26
CA GLY A 64 -2.28 22.58 -14.19
C GLY A 64 -3.28 22.45 -15.35
N SER A 65 -2.99 21.66 -16.38
CA SER A 65 -3.94 21.34 -17.45
C SER A 65 -4.89 20.21 -17.04
N SER A 66 -6.05 20.13 -17.71
CA SER A 66 -6.95 18.98 -17.66
C SER A 66 -6.77 18.02 -18.85
N ALA A 67 -5.95 18.38 -19.83
CA ALA A 67 -5.69 17.56 -21.02
C ALA A 67 -4.72 16.42 -20.68
N ILE A 68 -5.30 15.26 -20.33
CA ILE A 68 -4.57 14.03 -20.03
C ILE A 68 -4.25 13.28 -21.31
N PHE A 69 -3.04 12.73 -21.37
CA PHE A 69 -2.61 11.82 -22.42
C PHE A 69 -1.90 10.59 -21.83
N THR A 70 -1.85 9.52 -22.60
CA THR A 70 -1.21 8.25 -22.24
C THR A 70 -0.13 7.90 -23.27
N MET A 71 0.46 6.72 -23.11
CA MET A 71 1.39 6.17 -24.12
C MET A 71 0.77 6.07 -25.52
N THR A 72 -0.55 5.83 -25.63
CA THR A 72 -1.22 5.52 -26.90
C THR A 72 -2.39 6.44 -27.24
N SER A 73 -2.78 7.35 -26.37
CA SER A 73 -3.94 8.24 -26.55
C SER A 73 -3.65 9.67 -26.11
N GLY A 74 -4.48 10.61 -26.55
CA GLY A 74 -4.36 12.05 -26.31
C GLY A 74 -3.23 12.70 -27.11
N SER A 75 -3.02 14.00 -26.90
CA SER A 75 -1.99 14.79 -27.59
C SER A 75 -1.10 15.50 -26.57
N ALA A 76 0.20 15.36 -26.74
CA ALA A 76 1.19 16.15 -26.02
C ALA A 76 1.64 17.33 -26.91
N PRO A 77 1.87 18.53 -26.35
CA PRO A 77 2.32 19.70 -27.13
C PRO A 77 3.78 19.59 -27.60
N ASN A 78 4.61 18.79 -26.91
CA ASN A 78 6.01 18.57 -27.23
C ASN A 78 6.27 17.17 -27.84
N VAL A 79 7.40 17.01 -28.52
CA VAL A 79 7.92 15.71 -28.94
C VAL A 79 8.55 15.04 -27.72
N LEU A 80 8.05 13.86 -27.34
CA LEU A 80 8.47 13.15 -26.14
C LEU A 80 9.34 11.94 -26.49
N ALA A 81 10.54 11.86 -25.92
CA ALA A 81 11.43 10.71 -26.04
C ALA A 81 10.85 9.48 -25.30
N HIS A 82 10.19 9.72 -24.18
CA HIS A 82 9.36 8.72 -23.50
C HIS A 82 7.97 9.32 -23.26
N ARG A 83 6.95 8.69 -23.84
CA ARG A 83 5.57 9.14 -23.78
C ARG A 83 4.81 8.37 -22.70
N CYS A 84 4.79 8.90 -21.48
CA CYS A 84 3.97 8.36 -20.37
C CYS A 84 4.08 6.85 -20.19
N SER A 85 5.31 6.35 -20.11
CA SER A 85 5.54 4.92 -19.93
C SER A 85 5.34 4.52 -18.46
N PRO A 86 4.59 3.45 -18.16
CA PRO A 86 4.47 2.96 -16.79
C PRO A 86 5.79 2.38 -16.25
N SER A 87 6.73 1.97 -17.10
CA SER A 87 8.03 1.41 -16.68
C SER A 87 9.18 2.41 -16.74
N VAL A 88 9.05 3.50 -17.52
CA VAL A 88 10.12 4.49 -17.70
C VAL A 88 9.72 5.89 -17.19
N GLY A 89 8.48 6.31 -17.42
CA GLY A 89 7.98 7.66 -17.13
C GLY A 89 7.80 8.53 -18.38
N LEU A 90 7.85 9.85 -18.21
CA LEU A 90 7.82 10.84 -19.27
C LEU A 90 9.19 11.52 -19.40
N VAL A 91 9.63 11.73 -20.64
CA VAL A 91 10.83 12.50 -20.92
C VAL A 91 10.58 13.41 -22.12
N CYS A 92 10.68 14.71 -21.87
CA CYS A 92 10.80 15.73 -22.89
C CYS A 92 12.24 16.25 -22.88
N LYS A 93 12.88 16.31 -24.06
CA LYS A 93 14.22 16.90 -24.19
C LYS A 93 14.15 18.17 -25.01
N ASN A 94 14.76 19.24 -24.51
CA ASN A 94 14.84 20.52 -25.24
C ASN A 94 15.53 20.36 -26.60
N SER A 95 16.51 19.45 -26.71
CA SER A 95 17.22 19.15 -27.97
C SER A 95 16.33 18.58 -29.07
N ASP A 96 15.22 17.94 -28.71
CA ASP A 96 14.34 17.25 -29.64
C ASP A 96 13.22 18.19 -30.14
N GLN A 97 13.14 19.42 -29.59
CA GLN A 97 12.10 20.39 -29.91
C GLN A 97 12.55 21.35 -31.01
N ARG A 98 11.66 21.63 -31.97
CA ARG A 98 11.92 22.59 -33.04
C ARG A 98 11.59 24.01 -32.57
N GLY A 99 12.48 24.60 -31.78
CA GLY A 99 12.43 26.03 -31.43
C GLY A 99 11.58 26.40 -30.22
N SER A 100 11.04 25.42 -29.48
CA SER A 100 10.39 25.62 -28.19
C SER A 100 11.12 24.84 -27.09
N MET A 101 10.95 25.24 -25.84
CA MET A 101 11.36 24.41 -24.70
C MET A 101 10.27 23.39 -24.37
N CYS A 102 10.62 22.40 -23.56
CA CYS A 102 9.65 21.50 -22.96
C CYS A 102 8.60 22.26 -22.14
N SER A 103 7.37 21.76 -22.16
CA SER A 103 6.36 22.16 -21.17
C SER A 103 6.69 21.55 -19.81
N ASP A 104 6.12 22.12 -18.75
CA ASP A 104 6.17 21.58 -17.38
C ASP A 104 5.15 20.43 -17.27
N TYR A 105 5.60 19.17 -17.16
CA TYR A 105 4.74 17.99 -17.12
C TYR A 105 4.60 17.42 -15.71
N GLU A 106 3.45 16.80 -15.45
CA GLU A 106 3.26 15.93 -14.31
C GLU A 106 2.74 14.57 -14.75
N ILE A 107 3.15 13.52 -14.04
CA ILE A 107 2.82 12.12 -14.31
C ILE A 107 2.11 11.48 -13.11
N ARG A 108 1.14 10.60 -13.37
CA ARG A 108 0.59 9.70 -12.35
C ARG A 108 0.54 8.27 -12.86
N TYR A 109 0.54 7.33 -11.93
CA TYR A 109 0.67 5.91 -12.20
C TYR A 109 -0.50 5.13 -11.64
N LEU A 110 -0.95 4.12 -12.39
CA LEU A 110 -1.92 3.15 -11.93
C LEU A 110 -1.17 1.99 -11.26
N CYS A 111 -1.31 1.91 -9.93
CA CYS A 111 -0.65 0.88 -9.12
C CYS A 111 -1.66 -0.24 -8.78
N PRO A 112 -1.30 -1.50 -9.02
CA PRO A 112 -1.95 -2.62 -8.35
C PRO A 112 -1.63 -2.61 -6.87
N SER A 113 -2.61 -2.83 -6.02
CA SER A 113 -2.45 -2.90 -4.56
C SER A 113 -3.32 -4.03 -4.01
N PRO A 114 -2.89 -4.74 -2.95
CA PRO A 114 -3.73 -5.78 -2.37
C PRO A 114 -5.00 -5.15 -1.77
N LEU A 115 -6.15 -5.84 -1.82
CA LEU A 115 -7.37 -5.34 -1.17
C LEU A 115 -7.20 -5.14 0.34
N SER A 116 -6.35 -5.95 0.96
CA SER A 116 -6.04 -5.85 2.38
C SER A 116 -4.55 -6.00 2.66
N VAL A 117 -4.14 -5.43 3.78
CA VAL A 117 -2.79 -5.54 4.34
C VAL A 117 -2.88 -6.07 5.76
N TRP A 118 -1.96 -6.95 6.13
CA TRP A 118 -1.89 -7.46 7.50
C TRP A 118 -1.29 -6.40 8.42
N SER A 119 -1.89 -6.25 9.60
CA SER A 119 -1.27 -5.51 10.69
C SER A 119 -0.06 -6.28 11.22
N ARG A 120 0.69 -5.63 12.13
CA ARG A 120 1.58 -6.36 13.04
C ARG A 120 0.80 -7.36 13.89
N TRP A 121 1.51 -8.29 14.52
CA TRP A 121 0.96 -9.11 15.58
C TRP A 121 0.73 -8.26 16.84
N PHE A 122 -0.35 -8.56 17.54
CA PHE A 122 -0.77 -7.99 18.81
C PHE A 122 -0.90 -9.13 19.81
N ASP A 123 -0.39 -8.88 21.00
CA ASP A 123 -0.27 -9.81 22.11
C ASP A 123 -0.49 -8.91 23.34
N ARG A 124 -1.75 -8.71 23.66
CA ARG A 124 -2.20 -7.70 24.61
C ARG A 124 -2.33 -8.32 26.00
N ASP A 125 -2.72 -9.58 26.07
CA ASP A 125 -2.99 -10.31 27.30
C ASP A 125 -2.17 -11.60 27.34
N ASP A 126 -1.30 -11.77 28.33
CA ASP A 126 -0.61 -13.05 28.50
C ASP A 126 -1.58 -14.11 29.06
N ALA A 127 -1.35 -15.40 28.77
CA ALA A 127 -2.15 -16.54 29.23
C ALA A 127 -2.17 -16.82 30.77
N SER A 128 -2.55 -15.82 31.55
CA SER A 128 -2.55 -15.80 33.01
C SER A 128 -3.95 -15.53 33.58
N GLY A 129 -4.12 -15.71 34.89
CA GLY A 129 -5.41 -15.44 35.54
C GLY A 129 -6.57 -16.27 34.97
N THR A 130 -7.47 -15.62 34.23
CA THR A 130 -8.72 -16.27 33.73
C THR A 130 -8.61 -16.87 32.33
N GLY A 131 -7.51 -16.65 31.62
CA GLY A 131 -7.31 -17.14 30.26
C GLY A 131 -6.42 -16.22 29.46
N ASP A 132 -6.67 -16.15 28.16
CA ASP A 132 -5.99 -15.26 27.22
C ASP A 132 -7.05 -14.56 26.35
N TRP A 133 -6.95 -13.23 26.24
CA TRP A 133 -8.01 -12.32 25.84
C TRP A 133 -7.57 -11.28 24.81
N GLU A 134 -7.31 -11.74 23.58
CA GLU A 134 -7.01 -10.92 22.40
C GLU A 134 -8.26 -10.26 21.77
N ASN A 135 -9.01 -9.49 22.58
CA ASN A 135 -10.21 -8.78 22.15
C ASN A 135 -9.87 -7.52 21.36
N LEU A 136 -10.48 -7.33 20.18
CA LEU A 136 -10.29 -6.11 19.40
C LEU A 136 -10.71 -4.85 20.16
N SER A 137 -11.83 -4.90 20.89
CA SER A 137 -12.35 -3.73 21.62
C SER A 137 -11.37 -3.21 22.67
N GLU A 138 -10.63 -4.11 23.30
CA GLU A 138 -9.64 -3.75 24.29
C GLU A 138 -8.32 -3.33 23.64
N GLN A 139 -7.91 -4.02 22.58
CA GLN A 139 -6.74 -3.62 21.80
C GLN A 139 -6.89 -2.20 21.24
N LEU A 140 -8.08 -1.81 20.80
CA LEU A 140 -8.37 -0.46 20.28
C LEU A 140 -8.24 0.64 21.34
N LYS A 141 -8.32 0.32 22.64
CA LYS A 141 -8.05 1.28 23.72
C LYS A 141 -6.57 1.66 23.79
N LEU A 142 -5.68 0.78 23.33
CA LEU A 142 -4.24 1.01 23.29
C LEU A 142 -3.79 1.70 22.00
N GLY A 143 -4.56 1.57 20.92
CA GLY A 143 -4.29 2.22 19.65
C GLY A 143 -4.98 1.56 18.47
N ALA A 144 -4.96 2.25 17.33
CA ALA A 144 -5.54 1.73 16.09
C ALA A 144 -4.80 0.46 15.61
N VAL A 145 -5.56 -0.58 15.27
CA VAL A 145 -5.01 -1.81 14.67
C VAL A 145 -4.86 -1.70 13.15
N CYS A 146 -5.76 -0.95 12.51
CA CYS A 146 -5.76 -0.72 11.07
C CYS A 146 -5.52 0.77 10.74
N PRO A 147 -4.93 1.06 9.57
CA PRO A 147 -4.74 2.43 9.12
C PRO A 147 -6.03 3.26 9.14
N PHE A 148 -5.92 4.52 9.54
CA PHE A 148 -7.03 5.48 9.57
C PHE A 148 -8.23 5.05 10.41
N GLY A 149 -8.02 4.13 11.38
CA GLY A 149 -9.10 3.62 12.24
C GLY A 149 -10.09 2.71 11.52
N ALA A 150 -9.72 2.15 10.35
CA ALA A 150 -10.58 1.22 9.63
C ALA A 150 -10.91 -0.02 10.48
N LYS A 151 -12.08 -0.63 10.22
CA LYS A 151 -12.44 -1.90 10.86
C LYS A 151 -11.68 -3.06 10.20
N PRO A 152 -11.14 -4.03 10.97
CA PRO A 152 -10.59 -5.25 10.41
C PRO A 152 -11.60 -6.03 9.56
N LEU A 153 -11.13 -6.61 8.47
CA LEU A 153 -11.89 -7.50 7.60
C LEU A 153 -11.86 -8.95 8.07
N GLY A 154 -10.83 -9.32 8.84
CA GLY A 154 -10.60 -10.66 9.36
C GLY A 154 -9.38 -10.67 10.27
N ALA A 155 -9.02 -11.87 10.75
CA ALA A 155 -7.86 -12.04 11.60
C ALA A 155 -7.16 -13.38 11.34
N GLU A 156 -5.89 -13.41 11.73
CA GLU A 156 -5.08 -14.59 11.88
C GLU A 156 -4.53 -14.61 13.30
N CYS A 157 -4.47 -15.80 13.89
CA CYS A 157 -4.01 -16.01 15.25
C CYS A 157 -2.99 -17.14 15.27
N ARG A 158 -2.11 -17.13 16.26
CA ARG A 158 -1.14 -18.19 16.50
C ARG A 158 -0.75 -18.23 17.97
N GLU A 159 -0.25 -19.36 18.44
CA GLU A 159 0.47 -19.38 19.72
C GLU A 159 1.72 -18.50 19.56
N ARG A 160 1.96 -17.63 20.54
CA ARG A 160 3.02 -16.64 20.53
C ARG A 160 4.38 -17.28 20.26
N GLY A 161 5.11 -16.69 19.32
CA GLY A 161 6.44 -17.19 18.93
C GLY A 161 6.43 -18.42 18.03
N THR A 162 5.26 -18.95 17.65
CA THR A 162 5.13 -20.03 16.67
C THR A 162 4.83 -19.48 15.26
N ASN A 163 4.87 -20.35 14.25
CA ASN A 163 4.42 -20.03 12.89
C ASN A 163 3.14 -20.80 12.50
N ASN A 164 2.49 -21.44 13.47
CA ASN A 164 1.29 -22.26 13.25
C ASN A 164 0.05 -21.37 13.29
N VAL A 165 -0.20 -20.68 12.18
CA VAL A 165 -1.32 -19.74 12.04
C VAL A 165 -2.63 -20.49 11.83
N PHE A 166 -3.69 -20.01 12.47
CA PHE A 166 -5.06 -20.44 12.27
C PHE A 166 -5.99 -19.23 12.11
N THR A 167 -7.19 -19.50 11.58
CA THR A 167 -8.22 -18.48 11.32
C THR A 167 -9.54 -18.88 12.00
N GLU A 168 -10.61 -18.13 11.75
CA GLU A 168 -11.96 -18.55 12.12
C GLU A 168 -12.32 -19.91 11.52
N PHE A 169 -11.88 -20.20 10.28
CA PHE A 169 -12.36 -21.34 9.50
C PHE A 169 -11.33 -22.47 9.30
N SER A 170 -10.05 -22.21 9.55
CA SER A 170 -8.95 -23.16 9.28
C SER A 170 -7.94 -23.24 10.43
N GLY A 171 -7.05 -24.23 10.37
CA GLY A 171 -6.08 -24.53 11.42
C GLY A 171 -6.67 -25.31 12.59
N ASN A 172 -5.83 -25.76 13.53
CA ASN A 172 -6.25 -26.55 14.70
C ASN A 172 -5.51 -26.03 15.96
N PRO A 173 -6.00 -24.96 16.60
CA PRO A 173 -5.40 -24.49 17.84
C PRO A 173 -5.51 -25.57 18.95
N PRO A 174 -4.53 -25.66 19.85
CA PRO A 174 -4.51 -26.68 20.91
C PRO A 174 -5.58 -26.44 22.00
N ASP A 175 -6.21 -25.27 22.03
CA ASP A 175 -7.21 -24.89 23.02
C ASP A 175 -8.63 -24.89 22.50
N LYS A 176 -9.56 -25.14 23.43
CA LYS A 176 -10.98 -24.89 23.18
C LYS A 176 -11.24 -23.40 23.30
N LEU A 177 -11.29 -22.72 22.17
CA LEU A 177 -11.48 -21.27 22.12
C LEU A 177 -12.97 -20.90 22.23
N ARG A 178 -13.30 -19.97 23.14
CA ARG A 178 -14.66 -19.42 23.29
C ARG A 178 -15.02 -18.51 22.13
N MET A 179 -14.06 -17.70 21.71
CA MET A 179 -14.05 -17.00 20.43
C MET A 179 -12.77 -17.43 19.74
N ARG A 180 -12.88 -17.97 18.52
CA ARG A 180 -11.76 -18.59 17.83
C ARG A 180 -10.74 -17.55 17.36
N CYS A 181 -10.77 -17.14 16.09
CA CYS A 181 -9.92 -16.06 15.59
C CYS A 181 -10.70 -15.28 14.55
N THR A 182 -11.42 -14.25 14.99
CA THR A 182 -12.32 -13.46 14.16
C THR A 182 -11.83 -12.01 14.06
N SER A 183 -12.45 -11.21 13.20
CA SER A 183 -12.18 -9.76 13.18
C SER A 183 -12.52 -9.07 14.52
N ALA A 184 -13.30 -9.70 15.41
CA ALA A 184 -13.59 -9.18 16.75
C ALA A 184 -12.54 -9.57 17.80
N GLY A 185 -11.66 -10.53 17.51
CA GLY A 185 -10.63 -11.01 18.44
C GLY A 185 -10.56 -12.54 18.56
N LEU A 186 -9.82 -12.95 19.60
CA LEU A 186 -9.69 -14.32 20.11
C LEU A 186 -9.96 -14.31 21.62
N ILE A 187 -10.62 -15.36 22.13
CA ILE A 187 -10.85 -15.54 23.57
C ILE A 187 -10.62 -17.01 23.92
N CYS A 188 -9.61 -17.26 24.73
CA CYS A 188 -9.42 -18.51 25.45
C CYS A 188 -9.75 -18.31 26.93
N ARG A 189 -10.54 -19.20 27.52
CA ARG A 189 -10.82 -19.20 28.97
C ARG A 189 -10.28 -20.46 29.60
N ASN A 190 -9.60 -20.32 30.73
CA ASN A 190 -9.10 -21.45 31.52
C ASN A 190 -10.26 -22.37 31.96
N SER A 191 -11.43 -21.80 32.29
CA SER A 191 -12.64 -22.55 32.69
C SER A 191 -13.20 -23.46 31.60
N ASP A 192 -12.91 -23.15 30.33
CA ASP A 192 -13.45 -23.90 29.19
C ASP A 192 -12.51 -25.05 28.79
N GLN A 193 -11.29 -25.11 29.34
CA GLN A 193 -10.29 -26.10 28.97
C GLN A 193 -10.50 -27.46 29.66
N PRO A 194 -10.34 -28.57 28.94
CA PRO A 194 -10.46 -29.90 29.51
C PRO A 194 -9.33 -30.18 30.51
N GLY A 195 -9.66 -30.88 31.60
CA GLY A 195 -8.68 -31.26 32.62
C GLY A 195 -8.15 -30.09 33.46
N GLY A 196 -8.80 -28.92 33.41
CA GLY A 196 -8.42 -27.75 34.22
C GLY A 196 -7.08 -27.11 33.83
N ARG A 197 -6.54 -27.45 32.66
CA ARG A 197 -5.31 -26.84 32.14
C ARG A 197 -5.53 -25.37 31.77
N MET A 198 -4.46 -24.59 31.79
CA MET A 198 -4.51 -23.19 31.36
C MET A 198 -4.46 -23.08 29.83
N CYS A 199 -4.92 -21.92 29.34
CA CYS A 199 -4.77 -21.50 27.95
C CYS A 199 -3.30 -21.41 27.55
N ARG A 200 -3.03 -21.58 26.25
CA ARG A 200 -1.79 -21.14 25.62
C ARG A 200 -1.83 -19.62 25.41
N ASP A 201 -0.63 -19.07 25.20
CA ASP A 201 -0.39 -17.66 24.93
C ASP A 201 -0.56 -17.40 23.44
N TYR A 202 -1.56 -16.63 23.03
CA TYR A 202 -1.87 -16.35 21.64
C TYR A 202 -1.58 -14.89 21.28
N GLU A 203 -1.15 -14.68 20.04
CA GLU A 203 -1.11 -13.37 19.43
C GLU A 203 -2.01 -13.34 18.18
N ILE A 204 -2.58 -12.17 17.91
CA ILE A 204 -3.51 -11.91 16.81
C ILE A 204 -2.96 -10.85 15.87
N ARG A 205 -3.21 -11.00 14.57
CA ARG A 205 -3.07 -9.92 13.58
C ARG A 205 -4.33 -9.78 12.76
N TYR A 206 -4.57 -8.57 12.27
CA TYR A 206 -5.79 -8.20 11.58
C TYR A 206 -5.53 -7.94 10.10
N SER A 207 -6.45 -8.40 9.25
CA SER A 207 -6.48 -8.06 7.83
C SER A 207 -7.20 -6.72 7.68
N CYS A 208 -6.47 -5.69 7.29
CA CYS A 208 -6.95 -4.31 7.23
C CYS A 208 -7.22 -3.88 5.79
N PRO A 209 -8.28 -3.10 5.50
CA PRO A 209 -8.49 -2.56 4.16
C PRO A 209 -7.29 -1.70 3.73
N ALA A 210 -6.72 -1.98 2.55
CA ALA A 210 -5.59 -1.21 2.03
C ALA A 210 -5.98 0.21 1.60
N ASN A 211 -7.26 0.42 1.26
CA ASN A 211 -7.76 1.63 0.60
C ASN A 211 -8.21 2.75 1.54
N SER A 212 -8.02 2.61 2.86
CA SER A 212 -8.37 3.67 3.81
C SER A 212 -7.42 4.87 3.78
N ALA A 213 -6.36 4.83 2.95
CA ALA A 213 -5.57 6.00 2.61
C ALA A 213 -6.41 7.00 1.80
N GLY A 214 -7.08 7.92 2.50
CA GLY A 214 -7.49 9.20 1.92
C GLY A 214 -6.29 9.89 1.25
N PRO A 215 -6.52 10.89 0.38
CA PRO A 215 -5.43 11.69 -0.15
C PRO A 215 -4.58 12.18 1.02
N ARG A 216 -3.28 11.85 1.01
CA ARG A 216 -2.34 12.43 2.00
C ARG A 216 -2.51 13.95 1.90
N PRO A 217 -2.63 14.69 3.02
CA PRO A 217 -2.52 16.13 2.97
C PRO A 217 -1.21 16.47 2.27
N VAL A 218 -1.30 17.14 1.14
CA VAL A 218 -0.14 17.77 0.52
C VAL A 218 0.29 18.83 1.53
N GLY A 219 1.35 18.56 2.28
CA GLY A 219 1.97 19.57 3.12
C GLY A 219 2.30 20.78 2.24
N PRO A 220 2.15 22.02 2.74
CA PRO A 220 2.40 23.20 1.94
C PRO A 220 3.82 23.14 1.38
N ILE A 221 3.89 23.17 0.05
CA ILE A 221 5.12 23.29 -0.72
C ILE A 221 5.74 24.60 -0.26
N GLY A 222 6.90 24.53 0.40
CA GLY A 222 7.61 25.71 0.90
C GLY A 222 7.80 26.72 -0.21
N GLY A 223 7.18 27.89 -0.05
CA GLY A 223 7.44 29.07 -0.88
C GLY A 223 8.92 29.42 -0.80
N GLY A 224 9.49 29.72 -1.96
CA GLY A 224 10.92 29.93 -2.15
C GLY A 224 11.52 31.09 -1.36
N PRO A 225 12.87 31.23 -1.41
CA PRO A 225 13.56 32.33 -0.77
C PRO A 225 13.29 33.63 -1.55
N ASN A 226 12.62 34.59 -0.90
CA ASN A 226 12.54 35.97 -1.33
C ASN A 226 13.95 36.59 -1.29
N ASN A 227 14.52 36.82 -2.47
CA ASN A 227 15.62 37.77 -2.64
C ASN A 227 15.02 39.18 -2.69
N ASN A 228 15.20 39.97 -1.63
CA ASN A 228 14.98 41.40 -1.70
C ASN A 228 15.97 42.14 -0.77
N PHE A 229 17.21 42.30 -1.24
CA PHE A 229 18.11 43.32 -0.73
C PHE A 229 17.92 44.58 -1.58
N GLY A 230 17.18 45.55 -1.03
CA GLY A 230 17.21 46.93 -1.54
C GLY A 230 18.55 47.60 -1.19
N PRO A 231 18.97 48.63 -1.93
CA PRO A 231 20.20 49.35 -1.63
C PRO A 231 20.00 50.25 -0.40
N VAL A 232 20.99 50.26 0.48
CA VAL A 232 21.11 51.19 1.60
C VAL A 232 21.84 52.45 1.12
N PRO A 233 21.26 53.65 1.20
CA PRO A 233 22.02 54.89 1.23
C PRO A 233 22.31 55.29 2.69
N ILE A 234 23.58 55.63 2.90
CA ILE A 234 24.22 56.34 4.01
C ILE A 234 23.44 57.54 4.56
#